data_AF-A0AAE3HZT5-F1
#
_entry.id   AF-A0AAE3HZT5-F1
#
_cell.length_a   1.000
_cell.length_b   1.000
_cell.length_c   1.000
_cell.angle_alpha   90.00
_cell.angle_beta   90.00
_cell.angle_gamma   90.00
#
_symmetry.space_group_name_H-M   'P 1'
#
loop_
_entity.id
_entity.type
_entity.pdbx_description
1 polymer ?
#
loop_
_entity_poly.entity_id
_entity_poly.type
_entity_poly.pdbx_seq_one_letter_code
_entity_poly.pdbx_strand_id
1 'polypeptide(L)'
;MSASALRFSAAWPEAAALAAQIIDRHVEAFGRAPHAWSVTDRADEATTPNTVLLTTDAAQAERARSAGAAVVLTAVEGDQRIDTVHDRLGAYRFASAAQGNAFDARFAAVFGAALALAFEPRDALCVARAWVAEANADALAWPTQFDALPRVVEPALPCPTAADLAFAPCPTQLGIYAVVPDAEWVARLVALKVPTVQLRFKSDNAQAVVEQVRRAEAAARGSATRLFINDHWQVALDVHAQVPNSGIYGIHLGQEDIDEADLAAIRSAGLRLGISTHGFAEMLRVAPLNPSYLALGAVFATPTKTMPTVPQGLGRLFAYAAAMRTRVPAPPLVAIGGIDLAAMPRVLESGVGSVAVVRAITQAADVPAAVDALQATFAAHVRA
;
A
#
# COMPACT_ATOMS: atom_id res chain seq x y z
N MET A 1 -21.35 18.32 13.27
CA MET A 1 -20.63 17.25 12.55
C MET A 1 -21.07 15.93 13.15
N SER A 2 -22.03 15.25 12.53
CA SER A 2 -22.52 13.95 13.01
C SER A 2 -21.37 12.96 13.01
N ALA A 3 -21.14 12.23 14.11
CA ALA A 3 -20.34 11.02 14.07
C ALA A 3 -20.87 10.15 12.92
N SER A 4 -19.99 9.62 12.05
CA SER A 4 -20.41 8.58 11.11
C SER A 4 -20.92 7.42 11.96
N ALA A 5 -22.23 7.19 11.96
CA ALA A 5 -22.81 6.16 12.80
C ALA A 5 -22.26 4.79 12.38
N LEU A 6 -21.64 4.07 13.32
CA LEU A 6 -21.32 2.66 13.18
C LEU A 6 -22.46 1.87 13.83
N ARG A 7 -23.01 0.90 13.11
CA ARG A 7 -24.09 0.02 13.62
C ARG A 7 -23.64 -1.43 13.60
N PHE A 8 -24.11 -2.17 14.60
CA PHE A 8 -23.93 -3.62 14.69
C PHE A 8 -25.29 -4.31 14.74
N SER A 9 -25.39 -5.52 14.21
CA SER A 9 -26.55 -6.38 14.46
C SER A 9 -26.63 -6.79 15.94
N ALA A 10 -27.78 -7.33 16.33
CA ALA A 10 -28.02 -7.79 17.71
C ALA A 10 -27.12 -8.95 18.15
N ALA A 11 -26.36 -9.57 17.23
CA ALA A 11 -25.43 -10.65 17.53
C ALA A 11 -24.21 -10.19 18.36
N TRP A 12 -23.87 -8.89 18.33
CA TRP A 12 -22.72 -8.34 19.04
C TRP A 12 -23.10 -7.15 19.94
N PRO A 13 -23.89 -7.38 21.00
CA PRO A 13 -24.39 -6.30 21.87
C PRO A 13 -23.26 -5.51 22.55
N GLU A 14 -22.13 -6.16 22.83
CA GLU A 14 -20.97 -5.55 23.49
C GLU A 14 -20.00 -4.87 22.51
N ALA A 15 -20.08 -5.16 21.20
CA ALA A 15 -19.13 -4.64 20.23
C ALA A 15 -19.22 -3.11 20.07
N ALA A 16 -20.43 -2.55 20.17
CA ALA A 16 -20.65 -1.13 19.99
C ALA A 16 -19.87 -0.26 21.00
N ALA A 17 -19.88 -0.64 22.27
CA ALA A 17 -19.20 0.11 23.34
C ALA A 17 -17.67 0.05 23.20
N LEU A 18 -17.13 -1.12 22.85
CA LEU A 18 -15.69 -1.28 22.62
C LEU A 18 -15.24 -0.55 21.33
N ALA A 19 -16.01 -0.66 20.24
CA ALA A 19 -15.72 0.03 19.00
C ALA A 19 -15.68 1.56 19.20
N ALA A 20 -16.61 2.12 19.98
CA ALA A 20 -16.62 3.55 20.30
C ALA A 20 -15.33 3.99 20.99
N GLN A 21 -14.83 3.22 21.97
CA GLN A 21 -13.56 3.52 22.66
C GLN A 21 -12.36 3.46 21.72
N ILE A 22 -12.30 2.47 20.83
CA ILE A 22 -11.25 2.35 19.82
C ILE A 22 -11.30 3.54 18.87
N ILE A 23 -12.50 3.89 18.37
CA ILE A 23 -12.69 5.04 17.47
C ILE A 23 -12.24 6.33 18.15
N ASP A 24 -12.69 6.60 19.37
CA ASP A 24 -12.37 7.83 20.08
C ASP A 24 -10.86 7.97 20.34
N ARG A 25 -10.16 6.86 20.59
CA ARG A 25 -8.70 6.86 20.75
C ARG A 25 -7.95 7.19 19.45
N HIS A 26 -8.44 6.72 18.32
CA HIS A 26 -7.67 6.72 17.06
C HIS A 26 -8.19 7.66 15.98
N VAL A 27 -9.33 8.30 16.20
CA VAL A 27 -9.97 9.19 15.21
C VAL A 27 -9.12 10.40 14.84
N GLU A 28 -8.34 10.95 15.77
CA GLU A 28 -7.44 12.06 15.48
C GLU A 28 -6.31 11.64 14.51
N ALA A 29 -5.86 10.38 14.60
CA ALA A 29 -4.82 9.85 13.74
C ALA A 29 -5.36 9.48 12.35
N PHE A 30 -6.44 8.72 12.28
CA PHE A 30 -6.93 8.14 11.02
C PHE A 30 -8.02 8.97 10.33
N GLY A 31 -8.70 9.85 11.06
CA GLY A 31 -9.92 10.51 10.59
C GLY A 31 -11.14 9.60 10.69
N ARG A 32 -12.24 10.00 10.04
CA ARG A 32 -13.48 9.23 9.97
C ARG A 32 -13.80 8.85 8.53
N ALA A 33 -14.47 7.71 8.37
CA ALA A 33 -15.05 7.32 7.09
C ALA A 33 -16.03 8.39 6.58
N PRO A 34 -16.11 8.62 5.26
CA PRO A 34 -16.99 9.61 4.68
C PRO A 34 -18.48 9.22 4.75
N HIS A 35 -18.78 7.99 5.16
CA HIS A 35 -20.14 7.47 5.30
C HIS A 35 -20.26 6.59 6.56
N ALA A 36 -21.51 6.38 6.99
CA ALA A 36 -21.84 5.41 8.03
C ALA A 36 -21.56 3.98 7.56
N TRP A 37 -21.25 3.09 8.50
CA TRP A 37 -21.04 1.67 8.26
C TRP A 37 -22.01 0.84 9.11
N SER A 38 -22.44 -0.31 8.59
CA SER A 38 -23.18 -1.32 9.33
C SER A 38 -22.45 -2.65 9.25
N VAL A 39 -22.32 -3.36 10.36
CA VAL A 39 -21.75 -4.71 10.44
C VAL A 39 -22.86 -5.64 10.93
N THR A 40 -23.16 -6.69 10.17
CA THR A 40 -24.27 -7.61 10.47
C THR A 40 -23.85 -9.06 10.23
N ASP A 41 -24.52 -9.98 10.93
CA ASP A 41 -24.46 -11.43 10.70
C ASP A 41 -25.64 -11.92 9.84
N ARG A 42 -26.50 -10.99 9.38
CA ARG A 42 -27.73 -11.29 8.68
C ARG A 42 -27.75 -10.77 7.24
N ALA A 43 -27.87 -11.68 6.28
CA ALA A 43 -27.86 -11.32 4.87
C ALA A 43 -29.02 -10.39 4.43
N ASP A 44 -30.17 -10.40 5.11
CA ASP A 44 -31.31 -9.52 4.78
C ASP A 44 -31.07 -8.05 5.16
N GLU A 45 -30.14 -7.78 6.07
CA GLU A 45 -29.69 -6.43 6.43
C GLU A 45 -28.56 -5.95 5.50
N ALA A 46 -27.78 -6.87 4.93
CA ALA A 46 -26.63 -6.61 4.07
C ALA A 46 -27.02 -6.33 2.61
N THR A 47 -27.64 -5.17 2.39
CA THR A 47 -28.22 -4.77 1.10
C THR A 47 -27.63 -3.50 0.48
N THR A 48 -26.57 -2.97 1.09
CA THR A 48 -25.90 -1.73 0.61
C THR A 48 -24.39 -1.87 0.62
N PRO A 49 -23.65 -1.10 -0.21
CA PRO A 49 -22.18 -1.10 -0.21
C PRO A 49 -21.55 -0.69 1.12
N ASN A 50 -22.32 -0.02 1.99
CA ASN A 50 -21.88 0.45 3.30
C ASN A 50 -22.27 -0.52 4.44
N THR A 51 -22.72 -1.73 4.08
CA THR A 51 -22.98 -2.81 5.03
C THR A 51 -22.02 -3.95 4.76
N VAL A 52 -21.45 -4.50 5.82
CA VAL A 52 -20.60 -5.69 5.77
C VAL A 52 -21.30 -6.85 6.45
N LEU A 53 -21.49 -7.95 5.73
CA LEU A 53 -21.92 -9.22 6.29
C LEU A 53 -20.70 -10.00 6.82
N LEU A 54 -20.70 -10.38 8.09
CA LEU A 54 -19.78 -11.37 8.65
C LEU A 54 -20.52 -12.71 8.75
N THR A 55 -20.05 -13.75 8.05
CA THR A 55 -20.79 -15.02 8.04
C THR A 55 -19.87 -16.23 7.83
N THR A 56 -20.31 -17.39 8.30
CA THR A 56 -19.71 -18.69 7.95
C THR A 56 -20.59 -19.47 6.96
N ASP A 57 -21.71 -18.88 6.54
CA ASP A 57 -22.70 -19.48 5.63
C ASP A 57 -22.51 -18.92 4.21
N ALA A 58 -22.07 -19.78 3.29
CA ALA A 58 -21.83 -19.42 1.90
C ALA A 58 -23.11 -18.96 1.17
N ALA A 59 -24.28 -19.47 1.54
CA ALA A 59 -25.55 -19.04 0.92
C ALA A 59 -25.93 -17.62 1.36
N GLN A 60 -25.65 -17.26 2.62
CA GLN A 60 -25.80 -15.88 3.08
C GLN A 60 -24.80 -14.93 2.42
N ALA A 61 -23.55 -15.37 2.32
CA ALA A 61 -22.51 -14.62 1.63
C ALA A 61 -22.92 -14.26 0.20
N GLU A 62 -23.38 -15.24 -0.59
CA GLU A 62 -23.74 -14.97 -1.99
C GLU A 62 -24.97 -14.08 -2.12
N ARG A 63 -25.97 -14.20 -1.22
CA ARG A 63 -27.13 -13.29 -1.20
C ARG A 63 -26.72 -11.84 -0.93
N ALA A 64 -25.90 -11.60 0.09
CA ALA A 64 -25.44 -10.25 0.43
C ALA A 64 -24.56 -9.66 -0.68
N ARG A 65 -23.68 -10.47 -1.26
CA ARG A 65 -22.80 -10.08 -2.37
C ARG A 65 -23.61 -9.69 -3.61
N SER A 66 -24.64 -10.47 -3.94
CA SER A 66 -25.59 -10.16 -5.03
C SER A 66 -26.38 -8.88 -4.77
N ALA A 67 -26.62 -8.53 -3.51
CA ALA A 67 -27.27 -7.29 -3.10
C ALA A 67 -26.29 -6.09 -3.06
N GLY A 68 -25.02 -6.28 -3.41
CA GLY A 68 -24.02 -5.21 -3.47
C GLY A 68 -23.37 -4.85 -2.13
N ALA A 69 -23.56 -5.66 -1.09
CA ALA A 69 -22.87 -5.50 0.19
C ALA A 69 -21.47 -6.13 0.16
N ALA A 70 -20.60 -5.62 1.03
CA ALA A 70 -19.34 -6.29 1.31
C ALA A 70 -19.58 -7.51 2.21
N VAL A 71 -18.73 -8.53 2.07
CA VAL A 71 -18.89 -9.80 2.78
C VAL A 71 -17.54 -10.27 3.28
N VAL A 72 -17.50 -10.78 4.52
CA VAL A 72 -16.42 -11.61 5.05
C VAL A 72 -16.99 -12.99 5.31
N LEU A 73 -16.65 -13.94 4.45
CA LEU A 73 -16.99 -15.36 4.61
C LEU A 73 -15.81 -16.09 5.26
N THR A 74 -16.03 -16.67 6.44
CA THR A 74 -14.96 -17.39 7.16
C THR A 74 -15.22 -18.89 7.19
N ALA A 75 -14.19 -19.67 6.89
CA ALA A 75 -14.14 -21.11 7.08
C ALA A 75 -12.93 -21.50 7.94
N VAL A 76 -12.92 -22.73 8.45
CA VAL A 76 -11.76 -23.33 9.13
C VAL A 76 -11.31 -24.53 8.32
N GLU A 77 -10.04 -24.53 7.93
CA GLU A 77 -9.38 -25.58 7.15
C GLU A 77 -8.17 -26.08 7.96
N GLY A 78 -8.32 -27.22 8.64
CA GLY A 78 -7.29 -27.72 9.56
C GLY A 78 -7.09 -26.80 10.77
N ASP A 79 -5.88 -26.29 10.96
CA ASP A 79 -5.51 -25.32 11.99
C ASP A 79 -5.58 -23.85 11.51
N GLN A 80 -5.98 -23.63 10.25
CA GLN A 80 -6.07 -22.31 9.65
C GLN A 80 -7.53 -21.84 9.57
N ARG A 81 -7.71 -20.55 9.83
CA ARG A 81 -8.91 -19.79 9.49
C ARG A 81 -8.71 -19.17 8.11
N ILE A 82 -9.64 -19.44 7.20
CA ILE A 82 -9.66 -18.84 5.87
C ILE A 82 -10.78 -17.80 5.80
N ASP A 83 -10.40 -16.53 5.68
CA ASP A 83 -11.32 -15.41 5.54
C ASP A 83 -11.35 -14.96 4.08
N THR A 84 -12.52 -15.08 3.43
CA THR A 84 -12.76 -14.59 2.08
C THR A 84 -13.52 -13.27 2.15
N VAL A 85 -12.85 -12.17 1.80
CA VAL A 85 -13.44 -10.85 1.74
C VAL A 85 -13.85 -10.54 0.31
N HIS A 86 -15.09 -10.13 0.13
CA HIS A 86 -15.57 -9.50 -1.09
C HIS A 86 -15.97 -8.07 -0.77
N ASP A 87 -15.36 -7.10 -1.44
CA ASP A 87 -15.72 -5.70 -1.35
C ASP A 87 -15.76 -5.06 -2.75
N ARG A 88 -16.01 -3.75 -2.80
CA ARG A 88 -16.10 -2.99 -4.06
C ARG A 88 -14.80 -2.94 -4.86
N LEU A 89 -13.66 -3.29 -4.26
CA LEU A 89 -12.33 -3.29 -4.88
C LEU A 89 -11.91 -4.71 -5.32
N GLY A 90 -12.80 -5.70 -5.25
CA GLY A 90 -12.54 -7.08 -5.61
C GLY A 90 -12.56 -8.04 -4.41
N ALA A 91 -11.81 -9.13 -4.52
CA ALA A 91 -11.80 -10.20 -3.52
C ALA A 91 -10.39 -10.50 -3.01
N TYR A 92 -10.31 -10.83 -1.72
CA TYR A 92 -9.10 -11.36 -1.10
C TYR A 92 -9.45 -12.60 -0.27
N ARG A 93 -8.56 -13.59 -0.27
CA ARG A 93 -8.58 -14.67 0.72
C ARG A 93 -7.37 -14.55 1.60
N PHE A 94 -7.61 -14.61 2.90
CA PHE A 94 -6.59 -14.51 3.92
C PHE A 94 -6.56 -15.78 4.78
N ALA A 95 -5.37 -16.17 5.23
CA ALA A 95 -5.15 -17.24 6.18
C ALA A 95 -4.59 -16.69 7.49
N SER A 96 -5.15 -17.13 8.60
CA SER A 96 -4.64 -16.85 9.96
C SER A 96 -4.81 -18.07 10.85
N ALA A 97 -4.20 -18.09 12.04
CA ALA A 97 -4.39 -19.19 12.97
C ALA A 97 -5.86 -19.31 13.40
N ALA A 98 -6.42 -20.53 13.35
CA ALA A 98 -7.77 -20.79 13.83
C ALA A 98 -7.81 -20.82 15.35
N GLN A 99 -8.12 -19.67 15.96
CA GLN A 99 -8.36 -19.55 17.40
C GLN A 99 -9.77 -19.04 17.66
N GLY A 100 -10.49 -19.72 18.56
CA GLY A 100 -11.81 -19.29 19.05
C GLY A 100 -12.89 -19.10 17.98
N ASN A 101 -13.93 -18.35 18.34
CA ASN A 101 -15.01 -17.96 17.45
C ASN A 101 -14.49 -16.99 16.37
N ALA A 102 -14.92 -17.17 15.11
CA ALA A 102 -14.53 -16.35 13.97
C ALA A 102 -14.87 -14.86 14.13
N PHE A 103 -16.03 -14.60 14.72
CA PHE A 103 -16.65 -13.29 14.80
C PHE A 103 -17.18 -13.07 16.22
N ASP A 104 -16.33 -13.18 17.23
CA ASP A 104 -16.72 -12.76 18.57
C ASP A 104 -16.91 -11.24 18.65
N ALA A 105 -17.47 -10.76 19.77
CA ALA A 105 -17.74 -9.33 19.96
C ALA A 105 -16.46 -8.46 19.89
N ARG A 106 -15.30 -9.01 20.25
CA ARG A 106 -14.02 -8.30 20.19
C ARG A 106 -13.59 -8.09 18.74
N PHE A 107 -13.62 -9.15 17.93
CA PHE A 107 -13.36 -9.07 16.49
C PHE A 107 -14.31 -8.06 15.83
N ALA A 108 -15.62 -8.21 16.05
CA ALA A 108 -16.62 -7.33 15.46
C ALA A 108 -16.36 -5.85 15.83
N ALA A 109 -16.02 -5.57 17.10
CA ALA A 109 -15.73 -4.23 17.56
C ALA A 109 -14.56 -3.57 16.82
N VAL A 110 -13.39 -4.23 16.76
CA VAL A 110 -12.20 -3.68 16.09
C VAL A 110 -12.39 -3.61 14.57
N PHE A 111 -13.06 -4.59 13.98
CA PHE A 111 -13.41 -4.58 12.56
C PHE A 111 -14.29 -3.38 12.21
N GLY A 112 -15.38 -3.18 12.95
CA GLY A 112 -16.27 -2.03 12.77
C GLY A 112 -15.58 -0.69 13.06
N ALA A 113 -14.72 -0.63 14.09
CA ALA A 113 -13.93 0.56 14.37
C ALA A 113 -12.98 0.91 13.23
N ALA A 114 -12.28 -0.07 12.65
CA ALA A 114 -11.41 0.16 11.49
C ALA A 114 -12.19 0.68 10.28
N LEU A 115 -13.37 0.12 9.98
CA LEU A 115 -14.27 0.66 8.95
C LEU A 115 -14.63 2.13 9.21
N ALA A 116 -15.02 2.47 10.44
CA ALA A 116 -15.36 3.83 10.84
C ALA A 116 -14.15 4.79 10.82
N LEU A 117 -12.94 4.27 10.95
CA LEU A 117 -11.65 4.96 10.82
C LEU A 117 -11.13 4.95 9.36
N ALA A 118 -12.05 4.80 8.40
CA ALA A 118 -11.86 4.88 6.96
C ALA A 118 -11.05 3.75 6.31
N PHE A 119 -10.75 2.65 7.00
CA PHE A 119 -10.18 1.46 6.37
C PHE A 119 -11.23 0.73 5.52
N GLU A 120 -10.83 0.23 4.36
CA GLU A 120 -11.72 -0.61 3.52
C GLU A 120 -11.93 -1.98 4.18
N PRO A 121 -13.01 -2.72 3.86
CA PRO A 121 -13.33 -4.00 4.50
C PRO A 121 -12.17 -5.01 4.55
N ARG A 122 -11.38 -5.13 3.47
CA ARG A 122 -10.19 -6.00 3.43
C ARG A 122 -9.11 -5.59 4.44
N ASP A 123 -8.88 -4.30 4.63
CA ASP A 123 -7.86 -3.80 5.56
C ASP A 123 -8.39 -3.83 7.00
N ALA A 124 -9.68 -3.55 7.20
CA ALA A 124 -10.35 -3.72 8.48
C ALA A 124 -10.27 -5.17 8.97
N LEU A 125 -10.40 -6.16 8.07
CA LEU A 125 -10.16 -7.56 8.40
C LEU A 125 -8.71 -7.79 8.84
N CYS A 126 -7.74 -7.29 8.08
CA CYS A 126 -6.32 -7.44 8.41
C CYS A 126 -6.00 -6.91 9.80
N VAL A 127 -6.46 -5.69 10.10
CA VAL A 127 -6.34 -5.04 11.41
C VAL A 127 -7.01 -5.88 12.49
N ALA A 128 -8.25 -6.33 12.27
CA ALA A 128 -9.01 -7.08 13.27
C ALA A 128 -8.35 -8.42 13.61
N ARG A 129 -7.83 -9.14 12.61
CA ARG A 129 -7.09 -10.39 12.82
C ARG A 129 -5.77 -10.16 13.55
N ALA A 130 -5.00 -9.13 13.18
CA ALA A 130 -3.77 -8.79 13.88
C ALA A 130 -4.02 -8.38 15.34
N TRP A 131 -5.04 -7.57 15.59
CA TRP A 131 -5.38 -7.11 16.93
C TRP A 131 -5.76 -8.28 17.85
N VAL A 132 -6.51 -9.26 17.34
CA VAL A 132 -6.83 -10.49 18.08
C VAL A 132 -5.57 -11.33 18.33
N ALA A 133 -4.70 -11.47 17.33
CA ALA A 133 -3.49 -12.28 17.42
C ALA A 133 -2.41 -11.68 18.36
N GLU A 134 -2.23 -10.36 18.37
CA GLU A 134 -1.28 -9.69 19.27
C GLU A 134 -1.70 -9.77 20.73
N ALA A 135 -3.02 -9.81 21.00
CA ALA A 135 -3.59 -9.87 22.35
C ALA A 135 -2.94 -8.87 23.33
N ASN A 136 -2.69 -7.64 22.86
CA ASN A 136 -2.00 -6.60 23.61
C ASN A 136 -2.61 -6.39 25.01
N ALA A 137 -1.74 -6.14 26.01
CA ALA A 137 -2.18 -5.81 27.37
C ALA A 137 -3.06 -4.55 27.40
N ASP A 138 -2.76 -3.59 26.53
CA ASP A 138 -3.65 -2.46 26.23
C ASP A 138 -4.66 -2.86 25.15
N ALA A 139 -5.89 -3.15 25.59
CA ALA A 139 -6.99 -3.57 24.73
C ALA A 139 -7.47 -2.48 23.76
N LEU A 140 -6.94 -1.27 23.78
CA LEU A 140 -7.27 -0.23 22.79
C LEU A 140 -6.08 0.10 21.87
N ALA A 141 -4.93 -0.56 22.04
CA ALA A 141 -3.78 -0.37 21.17
C ALA A 141 -4.07 -0.83 19.73
N TRP A 142 -3.60 -0.07 18.75
CA TRP A 142 -3.64 -0.48 17.35
C TRP A 142 -2.58 -1.56 17.09
N PRO A 143 -2.85 -2.61 16.29
CA PRO A 143 -1.85 -3.63 16.01
C PRO A 143 -0.65 -3.06 15.26
N THR A 144 0.55 -3.54 15.59
CA THR A 144 1.82 -3.05 15.05
C THR A 144 2.78 -4.16 14.61
N GLN A 145 2.44 -5.43 14.81
CA GLN A 145 3.27 -6.56 14.46
C GLN A 145 2.86 -7.09 13.08
N PHE A 146 3.81 -7.10 12.15
CA PHE A 146 3.57 -7.58 10.79
C PHE A 146 3.18 -9.05 10.78
N ASP A 147 3.85 -9.87 11.59
CA ASP A 147 3.61 -11.32 11.66
C ASP A 147 2.27 -11.67 12.32
N ALA A 148 1.61 -10.71 12.98
CA ALA A 148 0.25 -10.89 13.49
C ALA A 148 -0.82 -10.66 12.41
N LEU A 149 -0.50 -9.94 11.33
CA LEU A 149 -1.40 -9.76 10.19
C LEU A 149 -1.65 -11.11 9.49
N PRO A 150 -2.84 -11.30 8.89
CA PRO A 150 -3.12 -12.54 8.20
C PRO A 150 -2.32 -12.62 6.89
N ARG A 151 -2.06 -13.84 6.41
CA ARG A 151 -1.34 -14.07 5.15
C ARG A 151 -2.32 -14.03 3.98
N VAL A 152 -1.97 -13.36 2.87
CA VAL A 152 -2.74 -13.44 1.63
C VAL A 152 -2.59 -14.82 1.00
N VAL A 153 -3.72 -15.48 0.73
CA VAL A 153 -3.83 -16.73 -0.04
C VAL A 153 -4.25 -16.41 -1.46
N GLU A 154 -5.22 -15.51 -1.65
CA GLU A 154 -5.64 -15.03 -2.97
C GLU A 154 -5.85 -13.51 -2.95
N PRO A 155 -5.50 -12.77 -4.03
CA PRO A 155 -4.83 -13.26 -5.24
C PRO A 155 -3.37 -13.66 -4.95
N ALA A 156 -3.04 -14.92 -5.24
CA ALA A 156 -1.71 -15.46 -4.99
C ALA A 156 -0.75 -14.89 -6.02
N LEU A 157 0.38 -14.35 -5.55
CA LEU A 157 1.50 -14.08 -6.44
C LEU A 157 2.41 -15.31 -6.46
N PRO A 158 3.05 -15.62 -7.62
CA PRO A 158 4.02 -16.69 -7.69
C PRO A 158 5.20 -16.34 -6.77
N CYS A 159 5.12 -16.83 -5.53
CA CYS A 159 6.16 -16.62 -4.54
C CYS A 159 7.29 -17.61 -4.83
N PRO A 160 8.53 -17.14 -4.94
CA PRO A 160 9.64 -18.06 -4.95
C PRO A 160 9.65 -18.91 -3.67
N THR A 161 9.84 -20.22 -3.80
CA THR A 161 9.86 -21.17 -2.68
C THR A 161 11.15 -21.14 -1.85
N ALA A 162 12.15 -20.36 -2.27
CA ALA A 162 13.42 -20.19 -1.57
C ALA A 162 13.65 -18.72 -1.18
N ALA A 163 14.19 -18.50 0.02
CA ALA A 163 14.59 -17.18 0.54
C ALA A 163 15.67 -16.48 -0.33
N ASP A 164 16.37 -17.22 -1.20
CA ASP A 164 17.40 -16.72 -2.12
C ASP A 164 16.86 -15.96 -3.34
N LEU A 165 15.55 -15.68 -3.37
CA LEU A 165 14.87 -15.07 -4.51
C LEU A 165 14.29 -13.69 -4.16
N ALA A 166 14.94 -12.94 -3.27
CA ALA A 166 14.66 -11.52 -3.10
C ALA A 166 15.07 -10.71 -4.35
N PHE A 167 14.42 -9.59 -4.60
CA PHE A 167 14.91 -8.63 -5.60
C PHE A 167 16.21 -7.97 -5.10
N ALA A 168 17.02 -7.46 -6.03
CA ALA A 168 18.23 -6.73 -5.68
C ALA A 168 17.91 -5.61 -4.66
N PRO A 169 18.70 -5.41 -3.60
CA PRO A 169 18.34 -4.47 -2.54
C PRO A 169 18.50 -3.00 -2.96
N CYS A 170 17.66 -2.14 -2.40
CA CYS A 170 17.84 -0.69 -2.38
C CYS A 170 18.50 -0.25 -1.07
N PRO A 171 19.19 0.91 -1.05
CA PRO A 171 19.50 1.57 0.21
C PRO A 171 18.20 1.93 0.96
N THR A 172 18.25 1.94 2.29
CA THR A 172 17.12 2.35 3.14
C THR A 172 16.61 3.75 2.77
N GLN A 173 17.51 4.63 2.32
CA GLN A 173 17.21 5.98 1.84
C GLN A 173 17.48 6.09 0.34
N LEU A 174 16.40 6.09 -0.45
CA LEU A 174 16.39 6.51 -1.85
C LEU A 174 16.40 8.04 -2.00
N GLY A 175 16.16 8.78 -0.92
CA GLY A 175 16.21 10.25 -0.87
C GLY A 175 14.91 10.89 -1.36
N ILE A 176 15.04 12.05 -2.00
CA ILE A 176 13.96 12.62 -2.81
C ILE A 176 13.81 11.78 -4.07
N TYR A 177 12.60 11.26 -4.25
CA TYR A 177 12.21 10.45 -5.38
C TYR A 177 11.29 11.26 -6.30
N ALA A 178 11.75 11.66 -7.48
CA ALA A 178 10.92 12.41 -8.41
C ALA A 178 10.24 11.49 -9.43
N VAL A 179 8.92 11.60 -9.60
CA VAL A 179 8.17 10.91 -10.66
C VAL A 179 7.86 11.91 -11.77
N VAL A 180 8.31 11.63 -12.99
CA VAL A 180 8.27 12.57 -14.12
C VAL A 180 7.71 11.95 -15.39
N PRO A 181 7.09 12.75 -16.29
CA PRO A 181 6.32 12.21 -17.41
C PRO A 181 7.17 11.69 -18.57
N ASP A 182 8.39 12.21 -18.78
CA ASP A 182 9.19 11.94 -19.98
C ASP A 182 10.70 11.96 -19.71
N ALA A 183 11.48 11.56 -20.71
CA ALA A 183 12.93 11.46 -20.65
C ALA A 183 13.64 12.82 -20.60
N GLU A 184 13.01 13.90 -21.09
CA GLU A 184 13.58 15.24 -20.99
C GLU A 184 13.61 15.69 -19.52
N TRP A 185 12.52 15.44 -18.79
CA TRP A 185 12.49 15.63 -17.35
C TRP A 185 13.50 14.75 -16.62
N VAL A 186 13.68 13.49 -17.03
CA VAL A 186 14.73 12.64 -16.46
C VAL A 186 16.10 13.28 -16.61
N ALA A 187 16.47 13.71 -17.82
CA ALA A 187 17.76 14.36 -18.07
C ALA A 187 17.94 15.65 -17.25
N ARG A 188 16.90 16.47 -17.14
CA ARG A 188 16.90 17.67 -16.30
C ARG A 188 17.18 17.36 -14.83
N LEU A 189 16.51 16.35 -14.28
CA LEU A 189 16.67 16.00 -12.85
C LEU A 189 17.98 15.26 -12.55
N VAL A 190 18.52 14.51 -13.51
CA VAL A 190 19.89 13.95 -13.42
C VAL A 190 20.91 15.08 -13.35
N ALA A 191 20.80 16.13 -14.18
CA ALA A 191 21.69 17.29 -14.13
C ALA A 191 21.63 18.04 -12.79
N LEU A 192 20.45 18.05 -12.15
CA LEU A 192 20.24 18.59 -10.80
C LEU A 192 20.60 17.61 -9.67
N LYS A 193 21.16 16.44 -10.01
CA LYS A 193 21.60 15.40 -9.06
C LYS A 193 20.49 14.92 -8.12
N VAL A 194 19.24 14.87 -8.61
CA VAL A 194 18.15 14.27 -7.84
C VAL A 194 18.49 12.80 -7.56
N PRO A 195 18.42 12.32 -6.30
CA PRO A 195 18.93 10.98 -5.95
C PRO A 195 18.20 9.84 -6.66
N THR A 196 16.88 9.95 -6.82
CA THR A 196 16.05 8.92 -7.46
C THR A 196 15.03 9.56 -8.37
N VAL A 197 14.92 9.06 -9.60
CA VAL A 197 13.97 9.56 -10.61
C VAL A 197 13.23 8.37 -11.22
N GLN A 198 11.93 8.51 -11.43
CA GLN A 198 11.11 7.54 -12.14
C GLN A 198 10.54 8.15 -13.41
N LEU A 199 10.80 7.48 -14.53
CA LEU A 199 10.10 7.75 -15.78
C LEU A 199 8.71 7.12 -15.71
N ARG A 200 7.67 7.95 -15.74
CA ARG A 200 6.26 7.55 -15.83
C ARG A 200 5.63 8.07 -17.12
N PHE A 201 6.08 7.49 -18.23
CA PHE A 201 5.57 7.82 -19.56
C PHE A 201 4.34 6.97 -19.89
N LYS A 202 3.16 7.60 -19.97
CA LYS A 202 1.91 6.93 -20.34
C LYS A 202 1.66 7.07 -21.84
N SER A 203 1.72 5.96 -22.57
CA SER A 203 1.41 5.92 -24.00
C SER A 203 1.11 4.49 -24.45
N ASP A 204 0.14 4.34 -25.35
CA ASP A 204 -0.14 3.07 -26.02
C ASP A 204 0.76 2.85 -27.25
N ASN A 205 1.58 3.84 -27.62
CA ASN A 205 2.53 3.73 -28.72
C ASN A 205 3.82 3.07 -28.23
N ALA A 206 3.97 1.78 -28.53
CA ALA A 206 5.14 0.99 -28.15
C ALA A 206 6.48 1.59 -28.63
N GLN A 207 6.54 2.18 -29.82
CA GLN A 207 7.76 2.80 -30.32
C GLN A 207 8.12 4.06 -29.52
N ALA A 208 7.13 4.87 -29.16
CA ALA A 208 7.33 6.05 -28.33
C ALA A 208 7.82 5.66 -26.92
N VAL A 209 7.28 4.59 -26.34
CA VAL A 209 7.74 4.05 -25.06
C VAL A 209 9.21 3.64 -25.15
N VAL A 210 9.60 2.88 -26.17
CA VAL A 210 10.99 2.46 -26.39
C VAL A 210 11.93 3.65 -26.51
N GLU A 211 11.54 4.68 -27.27
CA GLU A 211 12.34 5.90 -27.42
C GLU A 211 12.54 6.62 -26.06
N GLN A 212 11.46 6.77 -25.29
CA GLN A 212 11.51 7.44 -23.98
C GLN A 212 12.38 6.67 -22.99
N VAL A 213 12.23 5.35 -22.90
CA VAL A 213 13.05 4.52 -22.01
C VAL A 213 14.53 4.59 -22.40
N ARG A 214 14.87 4.50 -23.70
CA ARG A 214 16.27 4.63 -24.18
C ARG A 214 16.87 5.99 -23.86
N ARG A 215 16.11 7.07 -24.05
CA ARG A 215 16.57 8.43 -23.74
C ARG A 215 16.77 8.63 -22.23
N ALA A 216 15.85 8.12 -21.41
CA ALA A 216 15.98 8.19 -19.96
C ALA A 216 17.17 7.37 -19.45
N GLU A 217 17.34 6.13 -19.95
CA GLU A 217 18.51 5.30 -19.68
C GLU A 217 19.81 6.04 -19.99
N ALA A 218 19.93 6.57 -21.21
CA ALA A 218 21.13 7.27 -21.66
C ALA A 218 21.43 8.51 -20.80
N ALA A 219 20.40 9.21 -20.34
CA ALA A 219 20.55 10.36 -19.46
C ALA A 219 21.03 9.98 -18.05
N ALA A 220 20.56 8.85 -17.51
CA ALA A 220 20.94 8.38 -16.17
C ALA A 220 22.26 7.61 -16.15
N ARG A 221 22.71 7.05 -17.29
CA ARG A 221 23.90 6.22 -17.38
C ARG A 221 25.15 6.97 -16.92
N GLY A 222 25.89 6.36 -15.99
CA GLY A 222 27.10 6.96 -15.38
C GLY A 222 26.82 8.07 -14.37
N SER A 223 25.55 8.43 -14.13
CA SER A 223 25.17 9.37 -13.08
C SER A 223 24.98 8.64 -11.73
N ALA A 224 24.90 9.41 -10.64
CA ALA A 224 24.53 8.90 -9.32
C ALA A 224 23.01 8.74 -9.14
N THR A 225 22.20 9.23 -10.09
CA THR A 225 20.74 9.17 -10.04
C THR A 225 20.26 7.75 -10.33
N ARG A 226 19.41 7.23 -9.43
CA ARG A 226 18.75 5.93 -9.60
C ARG A 226 17.52 6.09 -10.47
N LEU A 227 17.57 5.59 -11.71
CA LEU A 227 16.43 5.63 -12.63
C LEU A 227 15.54 4.39 -12.48
N PHE A 228 14.26 4.62 -12.17
CA PHE A 228 13.23 3.59 -12.25
C PHE A 228 12.35 3.78 -13.49
N ILE A 229 11.99 2.69 -14.16
CA ILE A 229 11.00 2.70 -15.24
C ILE A 229 9.66 2.22 -14.69
N ASN A 230 8.61 3.03 -14.87
CA ASN A 230 7.26 2.71 -14.41
C ASN A 230 6.51 1.90 -15.48
N ASP A 231 5.85 0.82 -15.06
CA ASP A 231 4.92 -0.08 -15.81
C ASP A 231 5.56 -0.82 -17.01
N HIS A 232 6.37 -0.16 -17.84
CA HIS A 232 6.96 -0.68 -19.08
C HIS A 232 8.15 -1.63 -18.85
N TRP A 233 7.93 -2.68 -18.05
CA TRP A 233 8.97 -3.60 -17.58
C TRP A 233 9.66 -4.38 -18.72
N GLN A 234 8.93 -4.77 -19.76
CA GLN A 234 9.49 -5.47 -20.94
C GLN A 234 10.52 -4.60 -21.66
N VAL A 235 10.13 -3.35 -21.95
CA VAL A 235 11.01 -2.38 -22.61
C VAL A 235 12.22 -2.07 -21.74
N ALA A 236 12.03 -1.94 -20.42
CA ALA A 236 13.12 -1.73 -19.48
C ALA A 236 14.13 -2.89 -19.49
N LEU A 237 13.64 -4.14 -19.52
CA LEU A 237 14.50 -5.33 -19.62
C LEU A 237 15.27 -5.39 -20.93
N ASP A 238 14.59 -5.16 -22.06
CA ASP A 238 15.22 -5.20 -23.38
C ASP A 238 16.33 -4.16 -23.50
N VAL A 239 16.08 -2.94 -23.03
CA VAL A 239 17.08 -1.86 -23.03
C VAL A 239 18.22 -2.17 -22.07
N HIS A 240 17.94 -2.68 -20.87
CA HIS A 240 18.95 -3.07 -19.89
C HIS A 240 19.87 -4.18 -20.41
N ALA A 241 19.31 -5.19 -21.09
CA ALA A 241 20.07 -6.28 -21.67
C ALA A 241 20.95 -5.85 -22.86
N GLN A 242 20.53 -4.85 -23.63
CA GLN A 242 21.25 -4.35 -24.81
C GLN A 242 22.41 -3.39 -24.46
N VAL A 243 22.37 -2.76 -23.27
CA VAL A 243 23.29 -1.68 -22.91
C VAL A 243 24.16 -2.10 -21.72
N PRO A 244 25.48 -2.35 -21.94
CA PRO A 244 26.40 -2.59 -20.84
C PRO A 244 26.43 -1.41 -19.86
N ASN A 245 26.37 -1.70 -18.56
CA ASN A 245 26.26 -0.69 -17.50
C ASN A 245 25.09 0.28 -17.73
N SER A 246 23.93 -0.26 -18.14
CA SER A 246 22.69 0.50 -18.32
C SER A 246 22.42 1.47 -17.17
N GLY A 247 21.93 2.66 -17.51
CA GLY A 247 21.43 3.63 -16.54
C GLY A 247 20.14 3.22 -15.82
N ILE A 248 19.48 2.14 -16.23
CA ILE A 248 18.26 1.64 -15.59
C ILE A 248 18.63 0.95 -14.27
N TYR A 249 18.17 1.52 -13.16
CA TYR A 249 18.44 1.01 -11.81
C TYR A 249 17.39 -0.02 -11.37
N GLY A 250 16.15 0.13 -11.84
CA GLY A 250 15.05 -0.77 -11.52
C GLY A 250 13.75 -0.45 -12.24
N ILE A 251 12.71 -1.20 -11.88
CA ILE A 251 11.35 -1.10 -12.40
C ILE A 251 10.41 -0.80 -11.23
N HIS A 252 9.36 -0.05 -11.49
CA HIS A 252 8.27 0.18 -10.54
C HIS A 252 6.94 -0.30 -11.13
N LEU A 253 6.18 -1.06 -10.35
CA LEU A 253 4.90 -1.65 -10.77
C LEU A 253 3.75 -1.30 -9.81
N GLY A 254 2.54 -1.20 -10.38
CA GLY A 254 1.29 -1.22 -9.65
C GLY A 254 0.86 -2.63 -9.22
N GLN A 255 -0.34 -2.72 -8.65
CA GLN A 255 -0.91 -3.99 -8.20
C GLN A 255 -1.46 -4.82 -9.36
N GLU A 256 -1.81 -4.17 -10.46
CA GLU A 256 -2.34 -4.79 -11.67
C GLU A 256 -1.18 -5.22 -12.58
N ASP A 257 -0.15 -4.38 -12.73
CA ASP A 257 1.01 -4.68 -13.59
C ASP A 257 1.81 -5.89 -13.08
N ILE A 258 1.75 -6.17 -11.77
CA ILE A 258 2.47 -7.28 -11.16
C ILE A 258 1.90 -8.65 -11.53
N ASP A 259 0.62 -8.71 -11.92
CA ASP A 259 -0.04 -9.96 -12.34
C ASP A 259 0.45 -10.42 -13.71
N GLU A 260 0.89 -9.49 -14.55
CA GLU A 260 1.35 -9.76 -15.92
C GLU A 260 2.88 -9.76 -16.05
N ALA A 261 3.60 -9.18 -15.08
CA ALA A 261 5.04 -9.02 -15.15
C ALA A 261 5.80 -10.35 -14.99
N ASP A 262 6.83 -10.54 -15.82
CA ASP A 262 7.81 -11.62 -15.61
C ASP A 262 8.78 -11.24 -14.48
N LEU A 263 8.33 -11.44 -13.24
CA LEU A 263 9.10 -11.15 -12.03
C LEU A 263 10.41 -11.94 -11.95
N ALA A 264 10.46 -13.15 -12.54
CA ALA A 264 11.66 -13.97 -12.57
C ALA A 264 12.71 -13.38 -13.52
N ALA A 265 12.30 -12.89 -14.69
CA ALA A 265 13.17 -12.18 -15.63
C ALA A 265 13.70 -10.88 -15.03
N ILE A 266 12.84 -10.07 -14.39
CA ILE A 266 13.26 -8.83 -13.71
C ILE A 266 14.32 -9.12 -12.65
N ARG A 267 14.09 -10.14 -11.83
CA ARG A 267 15.03 -10.55 -10.79
C ARG A 267 16.35 -11.04 -11.38
N SER A 268 16.29 -11.90 -12.40
CA SER A 268 17.48 -12.48 -13.05
C SER A 268 18.33 -11.43 -13.77
N ALA A 269 17.71 -10.35 -14.25
CA ALA A 269 18.41 -9.20 -14.81
C ALA A 269 19.16 -8.35 -13.76
N GLY A 270 19.01 -8.66 -12.46
CA GLY A 270 19.59 -7.89 -11.36
C GLY A 270 18.92 -6.53 -11.14
N LEU A 271 17.77 -6.29 -11.78
CA LEU A 271 17.01 -5.05 -11.61
C LEU A 271 16.27 -5.04 -10.27
N ARG A 272 16.11 -3.84 -9.72
CA ARG A 272 15.31 -3.60 -8.52
C ARG A 272 13.84 -3.52 -8.86
N LEU A 273 13.00 -3.91 -7.91
CA LEU A 273 11.54 -3.80 -8.02
C LEU A 273 10.97 -2.93 -6.92
N GLY A 274 10.35 -1.82 -7.31
CA GLY A 274 9.46 -1.04 -6.46
C GLY A 274 8.01 -1.43 -6.70
N ILE A 275 7.20 -1.49 -5.64
CA ILE A 275 5.78 -1.81 -5.77
C ILE A 275 4.92 -0.78 -5.03
N SER A 276 3.89 -0.26 -5.70
CA SER A 276 2.87 0.59 -5.09
C SER A 276 1.91 -0.22 -4.23
N THR A 277 1.60 0.29 -3.03
CA THR A 277 0.66 -0.31 -2.08
C THR A 277 -0.21 0.77 -1.43
N HIS A 278 -1.48 0.45 -1.23
CA HIS A 278 -2.51 1.40 -0.81
C HIS A 278 -3.21 1.00 0.50
N GLY A 279 -2.87 -0.15 1.09
CA GLY A 279 -3.42 -0.67 2.33
C GLY A 279 -2.72 -1.97 2.77
N PHE A 280 -3.11 -2.50 3.94
CA PHE A 280 -2.53 -3.73 4.49
C PHE A 280 -2.69 -4.92 3.54
N ALA A 281 -3.85 -5.09 2.92
CA ALA A 281 -4.11 -6.21 2.01
C ALA A 281 -3.10 -6.26 0.86
N GLU A 282 -2.82 -5.11 0.23
CA GLU A 282 -1.84 -5.02 -0.86
C GLU A 282 -0.41 -5.18 -0.37
N MET A 283 -0.07 -4.61 0.80
CA MET A 283 1.25 -4.80 1.43
C MET A 283 1.53 -6.28 1.71
N LEU A 284 0.53 -6.99 2.23
CA LEU A 284 0.60 -8.42 2.53
C LEU A 284 0.66 -9.27 1.26
N ARG A 285 -0.05 -8.87 0.20
CA ARG A 285 -0.02 -9.56 -1.10
C ARG A 285 1.39 -9.57 -1.70
N VAL A 286 2.07 -8.44 -1.67
CA VAL A 286 3.39 -8.29 -2.33
C VAL A 286 4.55 -8.57 -1.39
N ALA A 287 4.29 -8.70 -0.09
CA ALA A 287 5.32 -9.00 0.89
C ALA A 287 6.16 -10.25 0.54
N PRO A 288 5.57 -11.40 0.19
CA PRO A 288 6.34 -12.60 -0.13
C PRO A 288 7.35 -12.43 -1.29
N LEU A 289 7.17 -11.42 -2.15
CA LEU A 289 8.10 -11.15 -3.25
C LEU A 289 9.44 -10.54 -2.82
N ASN A 290 9.54 -10.06 -1.58
CA ASN A 290 10.68 -9.28 -1.08
C ASN A 290 11.14 -8.19 -2.08
N PRO A 291 10.26 -7.22 -2.40
CA PRO A 291 10.60 -6.14 -3.32
C PRO A 291 11.72 -5.27 -2.76
N SER A 292 12.43 -4.60 -3.65
CA SER A 292 13.52 -3.70 -3.30
C SER A 292 13.07 -2.49 -2.48
N TYR A 293 11.81 -2.05 -2.64
CA TYR A 293 11.13 -1.11 -1.76
C TYR A 293 9.61 -1.18 -1.93
N LEU A 294 8.86 -0.65 -0.97
CA LEU A 294 7.42 -0.44 -1.07
C LEU A 294 7.09 1.06 -1.13
N ALA A 295 6.21 1.44 -2.04
CA ALA A 295 5.63 2.78 -2.07
C ALA A 295 4.27 2.77 -1.36
N LEU A 296 4.12 3.63 -0.36
CA LEU A 296 2.91 3.81 0.44
C LEU A 296 2.20 5.09 -0.04
N GLY A 297 1.01 4.95 -0.62
CA GLY A 297 0.25 6.11 -1.08
C GLY A 297 -1.16 5.79 -1.57
N ALA A 298 -1.93 6.77 -2.02
CA ALA A 298 -1.63 8.19 -1.95
C ALA A 298 -1.81 8.72 -0.51
N VAL A 299 -0.79 9.37 0.07
CA VAL A 299 -0.85 9.92 1.43
C VAL A 299 -1.85 11.07 1.52
N PHE A 300 -1.80 12.00 0.57
CA PHE A 300 -2.73 13.13 0.45
C PHE A 300 -3.48 13.11 -0.88
N ALA A 301 -4.55 13.90 -0.97
CA ALA A 301 -5.33 14.05 -2.20
C ALA A 301 -4.43 14.49 -3.37
N THR A 302 -4.60 13.85 -4.53
CA THR A 302 -3.79 14.15 -5.71
C THR A 302 -4.59 13.94 -6.99
N PRO A 303 -4.49 14.85 -7.98
CA PRO A 303 -5.09 14.65 -9.29
C PRO A 303 -4.22 13.77 -10.23
N THR A 304 -3.01 13.38 -9.82
CA THR A 304 -2.05 12.66 -10.68
C THR A 304 -2.44 11.21 -10.98
N LYS A 305 -3.24 10.58 -10.12
CA LYS A 305 -3.77 9.23 -10.28
C LYS A 305 -5.17 9.20 -9.69
N THR A 306 -6.14 8.69 -10.45
CA THR A 306 -7.46 8.40 -9.91
C THR A 306 -7.34 7.24 -8.93
N MET A 307 -7.67 7.50 -7.67
CA MET A 307 -7.61 6.51 -6.60
C MET A 307 -9.02 6.00 -6.32
N PRO A 308 -9.23 4.67 -6.21
CA PRO A 308 -10.54 4.13 -5.87
C PRO A 308 -10.84 4.28 -4.37
N THR A 309 -9.83 4.60 -3.54
CA THR A 309 -9.91 4.78 -2.09
C THR A 309 -9.63 6.23 -1.69
N VAL A 310 -10.08 6.60 -0.47
CA VAL A 310 -9.73 7.89 0.12
C VAL A 310 -8.21 8.00 0.36
N PRO A 311 -7.62 9.21 0.37
CA PRO A 311 -6.22 9.39 0.73
C PRO A 311 -5.90 8.76 2.09
N GLN A 312 -4.74 8.11 2.19
CA GLN A 312 -4.35 7.38 3.40
C GLN A 312 -4.25 8.29 4.62
N GLY A 313 -3.76 9.52 4.45
CA GLY A 313 -3.44 10.42 5.55
C GLY A 313 -2.23 9.95 6.35
N LEU A 314 -1.81 10.80 7.29
CA LEU A 314 -0.62 10.52 8.09
C LEU A 314 -0.84 9.35 9.07
N GLY A 315 -1.99 9.24 9.74
CA GLY A 315 -2.19 8.16 10.71
C GLY A 315 -2.00 6.77 10.10
N ARG A 316 -2.58 6.52 8.92
CA ARG A 316 -2.40 5.23 8.23
C ARG A 316 -0.98 5.03 7.74
N LEU A 317 -0.33 6.07 7.20
CA LEU A 317 1.08 5.99 6.86
C LEU A 317 1.94 5.56 8.06
N PHE A 318 1.72 6.16 9.23
CA PHE A 318 2.40 5.78 10.48
C PHE A 318 2.10 4.33 10.88
N ALA A 319 0.85 3.89 10.80
CA ALA A 319 0.46 2.51 11.11
C ALA A 319 1.11 1.51 10.15
N TYR A 320 1.12 1.79 8.85
CA TYR A 320 1.76 0.95 7.83
C TYR A 320 3.27 0.88 8.05
N ALA A 321 3.93 2.01 8.30
CA ALA A 321 5.34 2.04 8.58
C ALA A 321 5.69 1.29 9.88
N ALA A 322 4.90 1.46 10.95
CA ALA A 322 5.09 0.74 12.21
C ALA A 322 5.00 -0.78 12.01
N ALA A 323 3.97 -1.26 11.33
CA ALA A 323 3.83 -2.68 10.98
C ALA A 323 5.07 -3.18 10.21
N MET A 324 5.42 -2.51 9.11
CA MET A 324 6.52 -2.94 8.26
C MET A 324 7.90 -2.96 8.93
N ARG A 325 8.13 -2.12 9.96
CA ARG A 325 9.40 -2.15 10.72
C ARG A 325 9.61 -3.44 11.50
N THR A 326 8.53 -4.11 11.91
CA THR A 326 8.61 -5.37 12.67
C THR A 326 8.83 -6.58 11.77
N ARG A 327 8.63 -6.43 10.45
CA ARG A 327 8.88 -7.47 9.46
C ARG A 327 10.39 -7.69 9.27
N VAL A 328 10.78 -8.95 9.07
CA VAL A 328 12.16 -9.32 8.72
C VAL A 328 12.21 -10.12 7.39
N PRO A 329 12.98 -9.67 6.37
CA PRO A 329 13.61 -8.35 6.27
C PRO A 329 12.57 -7.25 6.02
N ALA A 330 12.80 -6.06 6.61
CA ALA A 330 11.99 -4.87 6.33
C ALA A 330 12.45 -4.24 5.00
N PRO A 331 11.55 -4.06 4.01
CA PRO A 331 11.90 -3.33 2.80
C PRO A 331 11.99 -1.83 3.09
N PRO A 332 12.84 -1.08 2.38
CA PRO A 332 12.77 0.38 2.34
C PRO A 332 11.35 0.86 2.00
N LEU A 333 10.90 1.93 2.64
CA LEU A 333 9.57 2.51 2.45
C LEU A 333 9.67 3.90 1.82
N VAL A 334 8.83 4.14 0.81
CA VAL A 334 8.72 5.43 0.11
C VAL A 334 7.29 5.94 0.28
N ALA A 335 7.09 7.10 0.90
CA ALA A 335 5.77 7.73 0.92
C ALA A 335 5.51 8.49 -0.39
N ILE A 336 4.30 8.37 -0.94
CA ILE A 336 3.92 9.06 -2.18
C ILE A 336 2.47 9.56 -2.14
N GLY A 337 2.18 10.63 -2.90
CA GLY A 337 0.82 11.09 -3.20
C GLY A 337 0.49 12.40 -2.51
N GLY A 338 0.43 13.47 -3.30
CA GLY A 338 0.07 14.81 -2.83
C GLY A 338 1.08 15.44 -1.86
N ILE A 339 2.28 14.88 -1.71
CA ILE A 339 3.32 15.40 -0.82
C ILE A 339 4.02 16.59 -1.48
N ASP A 340 4.15 17.67 -0.71
CA ASP A 340 4.90 18.88 -1.05
C ASP A 340 5.97 19.17 0.00
N LEU A 341 6.69 20.29 -0.18
CA LEU A 341 7.75 20.71 0.73
C LEU A 341 7.26 20.92 2.17
N ALA A 342 6.05 21.45 2.36
CA ALA A 342 5.50 21.77 3.67
C ALA A 342 5.04 20.52 4.42
N ALA A 343 4.48 19.53 3.72
CA ALA A 343 4.02 18.28 4.30
C ALA A 343 5.16 17.29 4.60
N MET A 344 6.29 17.39 3.88
CA MET A 344 7.37 16.41 3.91
C MET A 344 7.95 16.10 5.30
N PRO A 345 8.21 17.08 6.20
CA PRO A 345 8.73 16.77 7.54
C PRO A 345 7.82 15.81 8.32
N ARG A 346 6.50 16.06 8.33
CA ARG A 346 5.52 15.19 9.01
C ARG A 346 5.39 13.82 8.37
N VAL A 347 5.62 13.72 7.06
CA VAL A 347 5.68 12.43 6.37
C VAL A 347 6.91 11.65 6.82
N LEU A 348 8.07 12.29 6.91
CA LEU A 348 9.31 11.64 7.32
C LEU A 348 9.29 11.16 8.79
N GLU A 349 8.58 11.86 9.68
CA GLU A 349 8.31 11.41 11.06
C GLU A 349 7.63 10.03 11.15
N SER A 350 6.93 9.59 10.09
CA SER A 350 6.39 8.22 10.00
C SER A 350 7.48 7.15 9.89
N GLY A 351 8.76 7.53 9.75
CA GLY A 351 9.91 6.65 9.60
C GLY A 351 10.00 5.96 8.24
N VAL A 352 9.30 6.46 7.23
CA VAL A 352 9.63 6.11 5.83
C VAL A 352 11.03 6.60 5.51
N GLY A 353 11.79 5.81 4.75
CA GLY A 353 13.16 6.14 4.40
C GLY A 353 13.26 7.16 3.27
N SER A 354 12.16 7.47 2.57
CA SER A 354 12.16 8.31 1.37
C SER A 354 10.78 8.90 1.06
N VAL A 355 10.78 9.98 0.29
CA VAL A 355 9.56 10.69 -0.12
C VAL A 355 9.56 10.88 -1.62
N ALA A 356 8.48 10.41 -2.26
CA ALA A 356 8.25 10.60 -3.67
C ALA A 356 7.30 11.77 -3.95
N VAL A 357 7.70 12.61 -4.91
CA VAL A 357 6.99 13.82 -5.32
C VAL A 357 6.80 13.85 -6.84
N VAL A 358 5.71 14.50 -7.26
CA VAL A 358 5.43 14.76 -8.69
C VAL A 358 5.35 16.28 -8.88
N ARG A 359 4.21 16.86 -8.47
CA ARG A 359 3.88 18.28 -8.72
C ARG A 359 4.76 19.26 -7.97
N ALA A 360 5.30 18.88 -6.80
CA ALA A 360 6.24 19.73 -6.05
C ALA A 360 7.50 20.06 -6.86
N ILE A 361 7.82 19.27 -7.89
CA ILE A 361 8.89 19.53 -8.84
C ILE A 361 8.31 19.95 -10.20
N THR A 362 7.41 19.15 -10.79
CA THR A 362 6.98 19.37 -12.18
C THR A 362 6.13 20.61 -12.40
N GLN A 363 5.57 21.19 -11.32
CA GLN A 363 4.77 22.42 -11.36
C GLN A 363 5.44 23.57 -10.59
N ALA A 364 6.70 23.42 -10.19
CA ALA A 364 7.45 24.49 -9.55
C ALA A 364 7.76 25.61 -10.56
N ALA A 365 7.63 26.87 -10.13
CA ALA A 365 8.06 28.01 -10.92
C ALA A 365 9.58 28.02 -11.16
N ASP A 366 10.34 27.61 -10.15
CA ASP A 366 11.79 27.40 -10.21
C ASP A 366 12.11 25.97 -9.78
N VAL A 367 12.39 25.11 -10.76
CA VAL A 367 12.66 23.67 -10.54
C VAL A 367 13.97 23.45 -9.78
N PRO A 368 15.12 24.05 -10.15
CA PRO A 368 16.33 23.99 -9.34
C PRO A 368 16.09 24.36 -7.87
N ALA A 369 15.45 25.50 -7.61
CA ALA A 369 15.19 25.94 -6.23
C ALA A 369 14.28 24.96 -5.46
N ALA A 370 13.25 24.41 -6.12
CA ALA A 370 12.37 23.41 -5.51
C ALA A 370 13.10 22.11 -5.18
N VAL A 371 13.98 21.64 -6.08
CA VAL A 371 14.82 20.45 -5.86
C VAL A 371 15.76 20.69 -4.68
N ASP A 372 16.43 21.84 -4.62
CA ASP A 372 17.35 22.17 -3.52
C ASP A 372 16.62 22.23 -2.18
N ALA A 373 15.45 22.87 -2.12
CA ALA A 373 14.64 22.96 -0.90
C ALA A 373 14.18 21.59 -0.40
N LEU A 374 13.71 20.71 -1.30
CA LEU A 374 13.31 19.35 -0.96
C LEU A 374 14.51 18.54 -0.46
N GLN A 375 15.65 18.57 -1.17
CA GLN A 375 16.84 17.83 -0.74
C GLN A 375 17.40 18.35 0.59
N ALA A 376 17.42 19.66 0.81
CA ALA A 376 17.87 20.26 2.05
C ALA A 376 16.98 19.85 3.24
N THR A 377 15.66 19.88 3.05
CA THR A 377 14.70 19.49 4.10
C THR A 377 14.80 17.99 4.41
N PHE A 378 14.96 17.13 3.39
CA PHE A 378 15.20 15.71 3.60
C PHE A 378 16.52 15.46 4.35
N ALA A 379 17.60 16.11 3.95
CA ALA A 379 18.91 15.97 4.59
C ALA A 379 18.91 16.49 6.04
N ALA A 380 18.11 17.52 6.34
CA ALA A 380 17.94 18.00 7.71
C ALA A 380 17.25 16.96 8.60
N HIS A 381 16.24 16.25 8.09
CA HIS A 381 15.58 15.17 8.82
C HIS A 381 16.51 13.98 9.05
N VAL A 382 17.27 13.55 8.03
CA VAL A 382 18.18 12.40 8.16
C VAL A 382 19.31 12.64 9.19
N ARG A 383 19.68 13.90 9.44
CA ARG A 383 20.70 14.26 10.43
C ARG A 383 20.16 14.42 11.86
N ALA A 384 18.85 14.58 12.02
CA ALA A 384 18.18 14.71 13.31
C ALA A 384 17.96 13.33 13.93
#